data_AF-A0A920GU52-F1
#
_entry.id   AF-A0A920GU52-F1
#
_cell.length_a   1.000
_cell.length_b   1.000
_cell.length_c   1.000
_cell.angle_alpha   90.00
_cell.angle_beta   90.00
_cell.angle_gamma   90.00
#
_symmetry.space_group_name_H-M   'P 1'
#
loop_
_entity.id
_entity.type
_entity.pdbx_description
1 polymer ?
#
loop_
_entity_poly.entity_id
_entity_poly.type
_entity_poly.pdbx_seq_one_letter_code
_entity_poly.pdbx_strand_id
1 'polypeptide(L)'
;MEQRDLELAKQYLDKDFTMVFPGGVKFKKLEELILWSGKRYKSVKKSFESFDTSFNGLEATVFCSGYLEGTWLNGEAFSEIRFIDRFIVSNMKIKFQSVWNDMAESLR
;
A
#
# COMPACT_ATOMS: atom_id res chain seq x y z
N MET A 1 2.20 -0.41 -8.36
CA MET A 1 0.93 0.35 -8.35
C MET A 1 1.06 1.72 -8.99
N GLU A 2 2.19 2.43 -8.85
CA GLU A 2 2.41 3.74 -9.52
C GLU A 2 2.31 3.64 -11.06
N GLN A 3 2.89 2.60 -11.67
CA GLN A 3 2.75 2.31 -13.10
C GLN A 3 1.40 1.68 -13.48
N ARG A 4 0.52 1.39 -12.52
CA ARG A 4 -0.80 0.75 -12.68
C ARG A 4 -0.83 -0.55 -13.51
N ASP A 5 0.29 -1.24 -13.66
CA ASP A 5 0.31 -2.59 -14.24
C ASP A 5 -0.19 -3.62 -13.22
N LEU A 6 -1.50 -3.88 -13.26
CA LEU A 6 -2.15 -4.80 -12.34
C LEU A 6 -1.91 -6.26 -12.70
N GLU A 7 -1.78 -6.57 -13.98
CA GLU A 7 -1.57 -7.94 -14.43
C GLU A 7 -0.20 -8.43 -13.98
N LEU A 8 0.84 -7.60 -14.12
CA LEU A 8 2.15 -7.92 -13.56
C LEU A 8 2.11 -7.99 -12.03
N ALA A 9 1.46 -7.04 -11.35
CA ALA A 9 1.39 -7.04 -9.89
C ALA A 9 0.73 -8.31 -9.33
N LYS A 10 -0.34 -8.79 -9.96
CA LYS A 10 -1.04 -10.04 -9.58
C LYS A 10 -0.12 -11.25 -9.61
N GLN A 11 0.87 -11.28 -10.49
CA GLN A 11 1.84 -12.38 -10.57
C GLN A 11 2.73 -12.49 -9.33
N TYR A 12 2.82 -11.46 -8.49
CA TYR A 12 3.59 -11.51 -7.24
C TYR A 12 2.73 -11.80 -6.01
N LEU A 13 1.42 -11.95 -6.16
CA LEU A 13 0.51 -12.21 -5.04
C LEU A 13 0.33 -13.71 -4.81
N ASP A 14 0.25 -14.09 -3.54
CA ASP A 14 -0.17 -15.43 -3.15
C ASP A 14 -1.68 -15.64 -3.47
N LYS A 15 -2.09 -16.91 -3.65
CA LYS A 15 -3.50 -17.24 -3.93
C LYS A 15 -4.46 -16.79 -2.82
N ASP A 16 -3.99 -16.76 -1.57
CA ASP A 16 -4.75 -16.35 -0.40
C ASP A 16 -4.35 -14.94 0.07
N PHE A 17 -3.80 -14.12 -0.84
CA PHE A 17 -3.37 -12.75 -0.53
C PHE A 17 -4.49 -11.93 0.11
N THR A 18 -4.14 -11.19 1.15
CA THR A 18 -5.01 -10.21 1.78
C THR A 18 -4.26 -8.93 2.08
N MET A 19 -4.97 -7.81 2.14
CA MET A 19 -4.37 -6.52 2.48
C MET A 19 -5.27 -5.70 3.40
N VAL A 20 -4.63 -4.90 4.26
CA VAL A 20 -5.29 -3.99 5.19
C VAL A 20 -4.76 -2.58 4.96
N PHE A 21 -5.67 -1.63 4.77
CA PHE A 21 -5.38 -0.23 4.53
C PHE A 21 -5.79 0.64 5.73
N PRO A 22 -5.38 1.92 5.75
CA PRO A 22 -5.67 2.80 6.88
C PRO A 22 -7.17 2.86 7.19
N GLY A 23 -7.51 2.94 8.48
CA GLY A 23 -8.89 2.78 8.96
C GLY A 23 -9.36 1.32 9.08
N GLY A 24 -8.46 0.34 8.88
CA GLY A 24 -8.76 -1.08 9.06
C GLY A 24 -9.54 -1.72 7.90
N VAL A 25 -9.62 -1.04 6.75
CA VAL A 25 -10.34 -1.53 5.57
C VAL A 25 -9.56 -2.68 4.94
N LYS A 26 -10.24 -3.80 4.66
CA LYS A 26 -9.61 -5.04 4.16
C LYS A 26 -10.01 -5.33 2.72
N PHE A 27 -9.07 -5.82 1.93
CA PHE A 27 -9.30 -6.21 0.53
C PHE A 27 -8.63 -7.56 0.23
N LYS A 28 -9.13 -8.25 -0.79
CA LYS A 28 -8.51 -9.45 -1.35
C LYS A 28 -8.03 -9.25 -2.79
N LYS A 29 -8.52 -8.21 -3.47
CA LYS A 29 -8.21 -7.94 -4.88
C LYS A 29 -7.69 -6.51 -5.07
N LEU A 30 -6.74 -6.34 -5.99
CA LEU A 30 -6.15 -5.02 -6.27
C LEU A 30 -7.19 -4.04 -6.87
N GLU A 31 -8.19 -4.55 -7.58
CA GLU A 31 -9.27 -3.76 -8.15
C GLU A 31 -10.15 -3.11 -7.06
N GLU A 32 -10.42 -3.84 -5.97
CA GLU A 32 -11.17 -3.32 -4.82
C GLU A 32 -10.45 -2.12 -4.20
N LEU A 33 -9.12 -2.24 -4.08
CA LEU A 33 -8.27 -1.17 -3.58
C LEU A 33 -8.24 0.05 -4.52
N ILE A 34 -8.22 -0.14 -5.84
CA ILE A 34 -8.26 0.97 -6.80
C ILE A 34 -9.58 1.71 -6.73
N LEU A 35 -10.69 0.97 -6.71
CA LEU A 35 -12.02 1.56 -6.59
C LEU A 35 -12.20 2.31 -5.27
N TRP A 36 -11.61 1.81 -4.18
CA TRP A 36 -11.63 2.48 -2.88
C TRP A 36 -10.75 3.73 -2.86
N SER A 37 -9.52 3.66 -3.37
CA SER A 37 -8.58 4.80 -3.37
C SER A 37 -9.02 5.93 -4.30
N GLY A 38 -9.64 5.61 -5.44
CA GLY A 38 -10.19 6.61 -6.37
C GLY A 38 -11.30 7.49 -5.79
N LYS A 39 -11.90 7.09 -4.65
CA LYS A 39 -12.89 7.91 -3.92
C LYS A 39 -12.27 8.86 -2.90
N ARG A 40 -10.94 8.85 -2.71
CA ARG A 40 -10.24 9.61 -1.68
C ARG A 40 -9.34 10.70 -2.26
N TYR A 41 -8.68 10.41 -3.37
CA TYR A 41 -7.76 11.33 -4.04
C TYR A 41 -7.74 11.07 -5.55
N LYS A 42 -7.38 12.08 -6.33
CA LYS A 42 -7.20 11.99 -7.79
C LYS A 42 -5.90 11.26 -8.14
N SER A 43 -4.84 11.56 -7.39
CA SER A 43 -3.52 10.97 -7.57
C SER A 43 -2.83 10.83 -6.22
N VAL A 44 -1.94 9.83 -6.14
CA VAL A 44 -1.00 9.65 -5.04
C VAL A 44 0.27 9.04 -5.61
N LYS A 45 1.40 9.52 -5.12
CA LYS A 45 2.73 9.01 -5.42
C LYS A 45 3.45 8.71 -4.12
N LYS A 46 4.32 7.70 -4.14
CA LYS A 46 5.18 7.32 -3.02
C LYS A 46 6.62 7.70 -3.31
N SER A 47 7.27 8.33 -2.35
CA SER A 47 8.73 8.45 -2.29
C SER A 47 9.21 7.55 -1.17
N PHE A 48 10.05 6.57 -1.49
CA PHE A 48 10.58 5.61 -0.52
C PHE A 48 11.88 6.14 0.07
N GLU A 49 12.01 6.06 1.40
CA GLU A 49 13.22 6.44 2.13
C GLU A 49 13.99 5.23 2.63
N SER A 50 13.29 4.20 3.12
CA SER A 50 13.93 3.01 3.68
C SER A 50 13.17 1.75 3.34
N PHE A 51 13.93 0.65 3.36
CA PHE A 51 13.45 -0.71 3.26
C PHE A 51 14.15 -1.55 4.32
N ASP A 52 13.37 -2.14 5.21
CA ASP A 52 13.87 -2.96 6.30
C ASP A 52 13.30 -4.36 6.17
N THR A 53 14.13 -5.39 6.34
CA THR A 53 13.70 -6.78 6.19
C THR A 53 14.02 -7.57 7.45
N SER A 54 13.05 -8.35 7.91
CA SER A 54 13.19 -9.29 9.02
C SER A 54 12.79 -10.69 8.53
N PHE A 55 13.51 -11.71 8.96
CA PHE A 55 13.27 -13.10 8.57
C PHE A 55 12.70 -13.90 9.74
N ASN A 56 11.72 -14.75 9.43
CA ASN A 56 11.14 -15.69 10.37
C ASN A 56 10.93 -17.04 9.67
N GLY A 57 11.91 -17.94 9.80
CA GLY A 57 11.91 -19.22 9.09
C GLY A 57 11.90 -19.02 7.57
N LEU A 58 10.85 -19.51 6.91
CA LEU A 58 10.65 -19.40 5.45
C LEU A 58 9.87 -18.14 5.03
N GLU A 59 9.51 -17.28 5.97
CA GLU A 59 8.83 -16.01 5.70
C GLU A 59 9.80 -14.84 5.88
N ALA A 60 9.65 -13.83 5.04
CA ALA A 60 10.28 -12.52 5.20
C ALA A 60 9.19 -11.48 5.46
N THR A 61 9.38 -10.63 6.46
CA THR A 61 8.61 -9.40 6.63
C THR A 61 9.44 -8.25 6.09
N VAL A 62 8.90 -7.56 5.07
CA VAL A 62 9.53 -6.37 4.49
C VAL A 62 8.72 -5.14 4.90
N PHE A 63 9.39 -4.16 5.46
CA PHE A 63 8.85 -2.85 5.74
C PHE A 63 9.41 -1.86 4.73
N CYS A 64 8.58 -0.96 4.24
CA CYS A 64 9.07 0.21 3.54
C CYS A 64 8.34 1.46 4.00
N SER A 65 9.07 2.56 4.09
CA SER A 65 8.55 3.83 4.58
C SER A 65 9.04 4.99 3.73
N GLY A 66 8.39 6.14 3.93
CA GLY A 66 8.72 7.41 3.29
C GLY A 66 7.51 8.31 3.27
N TYR A 67 7.31 9.02 2.17
CA TYR A 67 6.27 10.05 2.05
C TYR A 67 5.31 9.82 0.89
N LEU A 68 4.09 10.34 1.05
CA LEU A 68 3.07 10.43 0.02
C LEU A 68 2.86 11.89 -0.39
N GLU A 69 2.71 12.09 -1.70
CA GLU A 69 2.31 13.36 -2.30
C GLU A 69 1.24 13.12 -3.36
N GLY A 70 0.41 14.11 -3.65
CA GLY A 70 -0.68 13.95 -4.61
C GLY A 70 -1.71 15.06 -4.58
N THR A 71 -2.92 14.73 -5.01
CA THR A 71 -4.01 15.70 -5.17
C THR A 71 -5.33 15.12 -4.69
N TRP A 72 -6.02 15.84 -3.80
CA TRP A 72 -7.34 15.50 -3.31
C TRP A 72 -8.41 15.61 -4.42
N LEU A 73 -9.62 15.12 -4.14
CA LEU A 73 -10.75 15.22 -5.09
C LEU A 73 -11.16 16.67 -5.40
N ASN A 74 -11.05 17.57 -4.42
CA ASN A 74 -11.30 19.01 -4.59
C ASN A 74 -10.22 19.72 -5.44
N GLY A 75 -9.11 19.05 -5.77
CA GLY A 75 -8.01 19.61 -6.56
C GLY A 75 -6.86 20.21 -5.74
N GLU A 76 -6.98 20.28 -4.41
CA GLU A 76 -5.89 20.73 -3.56
C GLU A 76 -4.76 19.68 -3.50
N ALA A 77 -3.52 20.16 -3.48
CA ALA A 77 -2.36 19.31 -3.35
C ALA A 77 -2.13 18.90 -1.88
N PHE A 78 -1.53 17.74 -1.68
CA PHE A 78 -0.96 17.33 -0.40
C PHE A 78 0.44 16.76 -0.61
N SER A 79 1.25 16.84 0.44
CA SER A 79 2.63 16.36 0.46
C SER A 79 3.03 15.98 1.88
N GLU A 80 4.20 15.35 2.02
CA GLU A 80 4.84 15.04 3.32
C GLU A 80 3.99 14.17 4.26
N ILE A 81 3.03 13.44 3.71
CA ILE A 81 2.29 12.44 4.48
C ILE A 81 3.16 11.22 4.69
N ARG A 82 3.54 10.93 5.93
CA ARG A 82 4.36 9.74 6.23
C ARG A 82 3.55 8.48 6.00
N PHE A 83 4.21 7.44 5.50
CA PHE A 83 3.64 6.10 5.41
C PHE A 83 4.63 5.03 5.86
N ILE A 84 4.07 3.89 6.24
CA ILE A 84 4.77 2.61 6.30
C ILE A 84 3.87 1.53 5.71
N ASP A 85 4.45 0.75 4.79
CA ASP A 85 3.85 -0.49 4.30
C ASP A 85 4.62 -1.67 4.92
N ARG A 86 3.89 -2.70 5.32
CA ARG A 86 4.44 -3.98 5.78
C ARG A 86 3.94 -5.08 4.87
N PHE A 87 4.86 -5.88 4.36
CA PHE A 87 4.59 -7.05 3.53
C PHE A 87 5.05 -8.32 4.23
N ILE A 88 4.25 -9.38 4.16
CA ILE A 88 4.70 -10.74 4.46
C ILE A 88 4.92 -11.44 3.12
N VAL A 89 6.13 -11.94 2.92
CA VAL A 89 6.56 -12.63 1.71
C VAL A 89 6.94 -14.06 2.06
N SER A 90 6.47 -15.01 1.28
CA SER A 90 6.82 -16.43 1.38
C SER A 90 6.73 -17.08 0.01
N ASN A 91 7.59 -18.04 -0.29
CA ASN A 91 7.65 -18.70 -1.61
C ASN A 91 7.69 -17.70 -2.79
N MET A 92 8.45 -16.61 -2.64
CA MET A 92 8.55 -15.50 -3.61
C MET A 92 7.21 -14.80 -3.94
N LYS A 93 6.20 -14.95 -3.08
CA LYS A 93 4.87 -14.33 -3.20
C LYS A 93 4.56 -13.46 -1.99
N ILE A 94 3.84 -12.38 -2.21
CA ILE A 94 3.28 -11.54 -1.16
C ILE A 94 2.01 -12.22 -0.65
N LYS A 95 2.01 -12.61 0.62
CA LYS A 95 0.86 -13.20 1.32
C LYS A 95 -0.02 -12.17 1.99
N PHE A 96 0.60 -11.09 2.48
CA PHE A 96 -0.11 -10.08 3.23
C PHE A 96 0.51 -8.70 3.07
N GLN A 97 -0.34 -7.67 3.03
CA GLN A 97 0.07 -6.27 3.10
C GLN A 97 -0.69 -5.53 4.20
N SER A 98 0.00 -4.67 4.94
CA SER A 98 -0.63 -3.68 5.82
C SER A 98 -0.07 -2.30 5.53
N VAL A 99 -0.92 -1.30 5.46
CA VAL A 99 -0.56 0.08 5.15
C VAL A 99 -1.02 1.00 6.27
N TRP A 100 -0.10 1.80 6.78
CA TRP A 100 -0.36 2.89 7.70
C TRP A 100 0.13 4.19 7.07
N ASN A 101 -0.64 5.27 7.24
CA ASN A 101 -0.20 6.61 6.89
C ASN A 101 -1.01 7.67 7.64
N ASP A 102 -0.46 8.88 7.66
CA ASP A 102 -1.05 10.02 8.34
C ASP A 102 -2.34 10.55 7.67
N MET A 103 -2.69 10.13 6.44
CA MET A 103 -3.95 10.56 5.80
C MET A 103 -5.18 10.06 6.55
N ALA A 104 -5.05 9.00 7.34
CA ALA A 104 -6.14 8.51 8.17
C ALA A 104 -6.59 9.55 9.20
N GLU A 105 -5.70 10.43 9.65
CA GLU A 105 -6.03 11.53 10.57
C GLU A 105 -6.74 12.68 9.85
N SER A 106 -6.42 12.92 8.57
CA SER A 106 -7.06 13.98 7.76
C SER A 106 -8.48 13.65 7.30
N LEU A 107 -8.95 12.42 7.55
CA LEU A 107 -10.27 11.93 7.11
C LEU A 107 -11.22 11.63 8.28
N ARG A 108 -10.90 12.11 9.49
CA ARG A 108 -11.79 12.09 10.64
C ARG A 108 -12.75 13.27 10.67
#